data_AF-A0A7Y4ZBX9-F1
#
_entry.id   AF-A0A7Y4ZBX9-F1
#
_cell.length_a   1.000
_cell.length_b   1.000
_cell.length_c   1.000
_cell.angle_alpha   90.00
_cell.angle_beta   90.00
_cell.angle_gamma   90.00
#
_symmetry.space_group_name_H-M   'P 1'
#
loop_
_entity.id
_entity.type
_entity.pdbx_description
1 polymer ?
#
loop_
_entity_poly.entity_id
_entity_poly.type
_entity_poly.pdbx_seq_one_letter_code
_entity_poly.pdbx_strand_id
1 'polypeptide(L)' 'MNKKPYHEVVAEKLITQLQQGTAPWQRPWQPGEPGAFSPMNPTT' A
#
# COMPACT_ATOMS: atom_id res chain seq x y z
N MET A 1 2.82 27.50 -17.78
CA MET A 1 2.88 26.75 -16.51
C MET A 1 3.34 25.33 -16.81
N ASN A 2 4.55 24.97 -16.39
CA ASN A 2 5.05 23.60 -16.54
C ASN A 2 4.42 22.75 -15.44
N LYS A 3 3.53 21.80 -15.79
CA LYS A 3 2.99 20.85 -14.82
C LYS A 3 4.03 19.76 -14.57
N LYS A 4 4.25 19.41 -13.31
CA LYS A 4 5.09 18.25 -12.97
C LYS A 4 4.58 17.00 -13.71
N PRO A 5 5.48 16.14 -14.22
CA PRO A 5 5.09 14.85 -14.76
C PRO A 5 4.26 14.04 -13.76
N TYR A 6 3.26 13.31 -14.25
CA TYR A 6 2.32 12.59 -13.39
C TYR A 6 3.00 11.55 -12.47
N HIS A 7 4.06 10.90 -12.97
CA HIS A 7 4.82 9.91 -12.18
C HIS A 7 5.56 10.54 -11.00
N GLU A 8 6.04 11.79 -11.11
CA GLU A 8 6.65 12.51 -9.99
C GLU A 8 5.62 12.80 -8.90
N VAL A 9 4.42 13.23 -9.29
CA VAL A 9 3.32 13.50 -8.34
C VAL A 9 2.92 12.23 -7.59
N VAL A 10 2.88 11.08 -8.28
CA VAL A 10 2.59 9.78 -7.64
C VAL A 10 3.71 9.40 -6.68
N ALA A 11 4.98 9.53 -7.10
CA ALA A 11 6.13 9.20 -6.28
C ALA A 11 6.19 10.06 -4.99
N GLU A 12 6.00 11.37 -5.09
CA GLU A 12 5.96 12.29 -3.94
C GLU A 12 4.88 11.91 -2.92
N LYS A 13 3.69 11.54 -3.40
CA LYS A 13 2.60 11.07 -2.52
C LYS A 13 2.94 9.78 -1.80
N LEU A 14 3.52 8.80 -2.49
CA LEU A 14 3.92 7.53 -1.90
C LEU A 14 4.98 7.73 -0.81
N ILE A 15 6.01 8.55 -1.07
CA ILE A 15 7.06 8.86 -0.09
C ILE A 15 6.47 9.50 1.16
N THR A 16 5.55 10.45 1.00
CA THR A 16 4.88 11.13 2.13
C THR A 16 4.11 10.13 3.00
N GLN A 17 3.34 9.23 2.38
CA GLN A 17 2.60 8.19 3.10
C GLN A 17 3.54 7.24 3.85
N LEU A 18 4.68 6.90 3.27
CA LEU A 18 5.67 6.04 3.92
C LEU A 18 6.31 6.71 5.13
N GLN A 19 6.63 8.00 5.04
CA GLN A 19 7.15 8.78 6.17
C GLN A 19 6.13 8.88 7.33
N GLN A 20 4.84 8.87 7.01
CA GLN A 20 3.75 8.84 8.00
C GLN A 20 3.56 7.46 8.64
N GLY A 21 4.33 6.45 8.24
CA GLY A 21 4.18 5.07 8.73
C GLY A 21 3.02 4.31 8.09
N THR A 22 2.37 4.89 7.09
CA THR A 22 1.30 4.23 6.33
C THR A 22 1.88 3.60 5.07
N ALA A 23 2.01 2.28 5.04
CA ALA A 23 2.30 1.56 3.80
C ALA A 23 0.99 1.42 2.98
N PRO A 24 0.77 2.23 1.93
CA PRO A 24 -0.52 2.29 1.23
C PRO A 24 -0.86 1.01 0.45
N TRP A 25 0.12 0.14 0.23
CA TRP A 25 -0.08 -1.18 -0.39
C TRP A 25 -0.52 -2.26 0.60
N GLN A 26 -0.46 -1.99 1.91
CA GLN A 26 -1.03 -2.87 2.90
C GLN A 26 -2.55 -2.63 2.95
N ARG A 27 -3.32 -3.70 2.74
CA ARG A 27 -4.76 -3.65 2.91
C ARG A 27 -5.09 -3.39 4.40
N PRO A 28 -6.08 -2.54 4.72
CA PRO A 28 -6.49 -2.31 6.09
C PRO A 28 -6.97 -3.62 6.70
N TRP A 29 -6.47 -3.94 7.88
CA TRP A 29 -6.90 -5.12 8.62
C TRP A 29 -8.34 -4.92 9.12
N GLN A 30 -9.22 -5.89 8.85
CA GLN A 30 -10.59 -5.90 9.35
C GLN A 30 -10.79 -7.03 10.35
N PRO A 31 -11.24 -6.74 11.59
CA PRO A 31 -11.54 -7.77 12.57
C PRO A 31 -12.66 -8.69 12.08
N GLY A 32 -12.47 -10.02 12.18
CA GLY A 32 -13.50 -11.01 11.86
C GLY A 32 -13.48 -11.53 10.42
N GLU A 33 -12.57 -11.06 9.57
CA GLU A 33 -12.41 -11.57 8.20
C GLU A 33 -11.57 -12.88 8.23
N PRO A 34 -12.16 -14.06 7.95
CA PRO A 34 -11.48 -15.34 8.11
C PRO A 34 -10.31 -15.46 7.12
N GLY A 35 -9.11 -15.72 7.62
CA GLY A 35 -7.94 -15.97 6.77
C GLY A 35 -7.38 -14.75 6.04
N ALA A 36 -7.71 -13.53 6.46
CA ALA A 36 -7.41 -12.31 5.71
C ALA A 36 -5.94 -12.14 5.28
N PHE A 37 -4.96 -12.66 6.05
CA PHE A 37 -3.54 -12.50 5.73
C PHE A 37 -2.60 -13.61 6.25
N SER A 38 -3.11 -14.79 6.60
CA SER A 38 -2.22 -15.89 7.01
C SER A 38 -1.48 -16.45 5.80
N PRO A 39 -0.12 -16.48 5.79
CA PRO A 39 0.61 -17.13 4.71
C PRO A 39 0.22 -18.60 4.67
N MET A 40 -0.33 -19.05 3.54
CA MET A 40 -0.68 -20.45 3.30
C MET A 40 0.35 -21.08 2.37
N ASN A 41 0.90 -22.21 2.79
CA ASN A 41 1.72 -23.05 1.92
C ASN A 41 0.79 -23.84 0.98
N PRO A 42 0.96 -23.75 -0.35
CA PRO A 42 0.23 -24.62 -1.27
C PRO A 42 0.74 -26.06 -1.15
N THR A 43 -0.19 -27.02 -1.10
CA THR A 43 0.12 -28.47 -1.20
C THR A 43 -0.38 -28.98 -2.55
N THR A 44 0.38 -29.91 -3.15
CA THR A 44 0.11 -30.57 -4.44
C THR A 44 -1.00 -31.60 -4.33
#